data_AF-A0A8C7N7N0-F1
#
_entry.id   AF-A0A8C7N7N0-F1
#
_cell.length_a   1.000
_cell.length_b   1.000
_cell.length_c   1.000
_cell.angle_alpha   90.00
_cell.angle_beta   90.00
_cell.angle_gamma   90.00
#
_symmetry.space_group_name_H-M   'P 1'
#
loop_
_entity.id
_entity.type
_entity.pdbx_description
1 polymer ?
#
loop_
_entity_poly.entity_id
_entity_poly.type
_entity_poly.pdbx_seq_one_letter_code
_entity_poly.pdbx_strand_id
1 'polypeptide(L)'
;MSWTYMLSYTSILSAVMFGVRPQIVSLDHIPEILPYEASGRVTSTTIVLGQPLCYFNTLTQLKCSQSTCQVWAAIASGPGINNFDIDKLVAVQIVSASPYPIAFSSQTNRMYFVTKLGRLKDFPCGQLPGIKYFRVGAEGNCTNTNCNGILPLGSTVRVKYILIDPVSRGVVSESKWSYPIVLTSTRSWSSIDEWTGKRSGGMVVITVISSCLLAVLLLLLGAVLLLDGLGSFRGGHDITTGPGILGQYSY
;
A
#
# COMPACT_ATOMS: atom_id res chain seq x y z
N MET A 1 -38.30 35.66 80.44
CA MET A 1 -38.45 36.02 79.01
C MET A 1 -37.08 35.83 78.39
N SER A 2 -36.80 34.68 77.75
CA SER A 2 -37.13 34.34 76.36
C SER A 2 -36.45 35.26 75.34
N TRP A 3 -35.66 34.67 74.43
CA TRP A 3 -35.40 35.01 73.00
C TRP A 3 -34.12 34.23 72.59
N THR A 4 -34.24 33.04 71.95
CA THR A 4 -33.97 32.78 70.51
C THR A 4 -32.49 32.91 70.07
N TYR A 5 -31.91 32.15 69.15
CA TYR A 5 -32.09 30.84 68.49
C TYR A 5 -30.92 30.73 67.48
N MET A 6 -30.40 29.51 67.25
CA MET A 6 -29.76 29.06 66.01
C MET A 6 -28.72 29.98 65.32
N LEU A 7 -27.44 29.80 65.66
CA LEU A 7 -26.36 30.05 64.69
C LEU A 7 -26.36 28.95 63.63
N SER A 8 -26.50 29.34 62.37
CA SER A 8 -26.69 28.47 61.21
C SER A 8 -25.40 27.74 60.81
N TYR A 9 -25.36 26.42 61.00
CA TYR A 9 -24.41 25.54 60.33
C TYR A 9 -24.86 25.26 58.88
N THR A 10 -24.60 26.21 57.98
CA THR A 10 -24.69 25.95 56.53
C THR A 10 -23.35 25.43 56.01
N SER A 11 -23.10 24.14 56.27
CA SER A 11 -21.96 23.43 55.67
C SER A 11 -22.12 23.36 54.16
N ILE A 12 -21.40 24.22 53.43
CA ILE A 12 -21.33 24.18 51.96
C ILE A 12 -20.53 22.93 51.57
N LEU A 13 -21.25 21.84 51.26
CA LEU A 13 -20.65 20.61 50.75
C LEU A 13 -20.34 20.78 49.26
N SER A 14 -19.26 21.48 48.94
CA SER A 14 -18.71 21.55 47.58
C SER A 14 -18.14 20.19 47.18
N ALA A 15 -19.01 19.34 46.63
CA ALA A 15 -18.63 18.05 46.05
C ALA A 15 -17.73 18.29 44.83
N VAL A 16 -16.41 18.34 45.05
CA VAL A 16 -15.42 18.36 43.97
C VAL A 16 -15.43 16.99 43.30
N MET A 17 -16.26 16.85 42.27
CA MET A 17 -16.26 15.71 41.37
C MET A 17 -14.97 15.73 40.56
N PHE A 18 -13.88 15.26 41.17
CA PHE A 18 -12.67 14.86 40.45
C PHE A 18 -13.05 13.71 39.51
N GLY A 19 -13.41 14.06 38.27
CA GLY A 19 -13.74 13.11 37.23
C GLY A 19 -12.57 12.17 37.01
N VAL A 20 -12.70 10.94 37.51
CA VAL A 20 -11.71 9.87 37.30
C VAL A 20 -11.60 9.63 35.80
N ARG A 21 -10.51 10.12 35.21
CA ARG A 21 -10.24 9.89 33.78
C ARG A 21 -10.09 8.38 33.57
N PRO A 22 -10.73 7.78 32.56
CA PRO A 22 -10.56 6.37 32.28
C PRO A 22 -9.08 6.11 31.94
N GLN A 23 -8.47 5.15 32.65
CA GLN A 23 -7.09 4.76 32.42
C GLN A 23 -6.98 4.03 31.07
N ILE A 24 -6.12 4.53 30.19
CA ILE A 24 -5.80 3.85 28.93
C ILE A 24 -4.86 2.67 29.23
N VAL A 25 -5.24 1.47 28.81
CA VAL A 25 -4.40 0.27 29.01
C VAL A 25 -3.37 0.17 27.88
N SER A 26 -2.11 0.42 28.19
CA SER A 26 -1.00 0.17 27.26
C SER A 26 -0.60 -1.30 27.29
N LEU A 27 -0.50 -1.92 26.13
CA LEU A 27 -0.16 -3.33 25.93
C LEU A 27 1.20 -3.46 25.23
N ASP A 28 1.94 -4.52 25.56
CA ASP A 28 3.28 -4.75 25.01
C ASP A 28 3.26 -5.49 23.66
N HIS A 29 3.05 -4.73 22.60
CA HIS A 29 3.23 -5.16 21.22
C HIS A 29 3.68 -3.97 20.38
N ILE A 30 4.47 -4.27 19.36
CA ILE A 30 5.01 -3.31 18.40
C ILE A 30 4.38 -3.66 17.05
N PRO A 31 3.61 -2.74 16.41
CA PRO A 31 3.12 -2.97 15.06
C PRO A 31 4.27 -3.08 14.08
N GLU A 32 4.29 -4.15 13.30
CA GLU A 32 5.35 -4.43 12.33
C GLU A 32 4.83 -4.42 10.89
N ILE A 33 5.76 -4.09 9.98
CA ILE A 33 5.56 -4.25 8.55
C ILE A 33 5.44 -5.75 8.25
N LEU A 34 4.55 -6.14 7.35
CA LEU A 34 4.25 -7.54 7.05
C LEU A 34 5.53 -8.37 6.80
N PRO A 35 5.87 -9.40 7.61
CA PRO A 35 7.18 -10.05 7.53
C PRO A 35 7.41 -10.84 6.23
N TYR A 36 6.36 -11.19 5.49
CA TYR A 36 6.48 -11.81 4.17
C TYR A 36 6.99 -10.80 3.13
N GLU A 37 7.87 -11.24 2.23
CA GLU A 37 8.44 -10.44 1.13
C GLU A 37 7.42 -10.16 0.02
N ALA A 38 6.40 -9.37 0.35
CA ALA A 38 5.45 -8.83 -0.60
C ALA A 38 6.05 -7.60 -1.32
N SER A 39 6.09 -7.64 -2.65
CA SER A 39 6.44 -6.45 -3.45
C SER A 39 5.49 -5.30 -3.14
N GLY A 40 6.02 -4.09 -2.95
CA GLY A 40 5.21 -2.92 -2.55
C GLY A 40 4.78 -2.91 -1.07
N ARG A 41 5.37 -3.75 -0.21
CA ARG A 41 5.17 -3.73 1.25
C ARG A 41 5.44 -2.35 1.88
N VAL A 42 6.40 -1.61 1.33
CA VAL A 42 6.62 -0.18 1.58
C VAL A 42 6.73 0.49 0.21
N THR A 43 6.09 1.65 0.08
CA THR A 43 6.11 2.49 -1.13
C THR A 43 6.34 3.94 -0.72
N SER A 44 6.18 4.88 -1.66
CA SER A 44 6.26 6.31 -1.37
C SER A 44 5.10 6.88 -0.54
N THR A 45 3.93 6.24 -0.58
CA THR A 45 2.68 6.75 0.02
C THR A 45 1.88 5.69 0.80
N THR A 46 2.27 4.41 0.74
CA THR A 46 1.55 3.29 1.35
C THR A 46 2.50 2.31 2.03
N ILE A 47 2.03 1.68 3.12
CA ILE A 47 2.74 0.60 3.84
C ILE A 47 1.78 -0.55 4.14
N VAL A 48 2.33 -1.76 4.25
CA VAL A 48 1.57 -3.00 4.51
C VAL A 48 1.97 -3.56 5.86
N LEU A 49 1.06 -3.51 6.82
CA LEU A 49 1.27 -3.95 8.21
C LEU A 49 0.69 -5.34 8.45
N GLY A 50 1.26 -6.09 9.38
CA GLY A 50 0.62 -7.31 9.93
C GLY A 50 -0.60 -6.94 10.77
N GLN A 51 -1.72 -7.65 10.62
CA GLN A 51 -2.95 -7.38 11.40
C GLN A 51 -2.76 -7.71 12.90
N PRO A 52 -3.41 -6.97 13.84
CA PRO A 52 -3.30 -7.19 15.28
C PRO A 52 -4.11 -8.40 15.79
N LEU A 53 -3.83 -9.59 15.23
CA LEU A 53 -4.46 -10.85 15.62
C LEU A 53 -4.11 -11.21 17.06
N CYS A 54 -5.10 -11.67 17.83
CA CYS A 54 -4.91 -12.07 19.23
C CYS A 54 -4.28 -11.01 20.14
N TYR A 55 -4.42 -9.73 19.81
CA TYR A 55 -3.69 -8.69 20.53
C TYR A 55 -4.50 -8.08 21.68
N PHE A 56 -5.73 -7.66 21.39
CA PHE A 56 -6.63 -7.01 22.36
C PHE A 56 -7.58 -8.00 23.07
N ASN A 57 -7.40 -9.32 22.88
CA ASN A 57 -8.27 -10.37 23.44
C ASN A 57 -8.06 -10.59 24.95
N THR A 58 -6.88 -10.24 25.47
CA THR A 58 -6.49 -10.38 26.89
C THR A 58 -7.17 -9.35 27.80
N LEU A 59 -7.82 -8.33 27.21
CA LEU A 59 -8.44 -7.23 27.92
C LEU A 59 -9.83 -7.62 28.43
N THR A 60 -9.92 -7.92 29.73
CA THR A 60 -11.15 -8.35 30.40
C THR A 60 -11.99 -7.20 30.99
N GLN A 61 -11.40 -6.00 31.14
CA GLN A 61 -12.02 -4.83 31.79
C GLN A 61 -12.42 -3.71 30.81
N LEU A 62 -12.86 -4.09 29.61
CA LEU A 62 -13.28 -3.14 28.57
C LEU A 62 -14.72 -2.65 28.78
N LYS A 63 -14.94 -1.34 28.58
CA LYS A 63 -16.29 -0.74 28.54
C LYS A 63 -17.13 -1.13 27.32
N CYS A 64 -16.49 -1.75 26.32
CA CYS A 64 -17.12 -2.26 25.12
C CYS A 64 -16.87 -3.78 24.97
N SER A 65 -17.72 -4.47 24.21
CA SER A 65 -17.60 -5.93 23.99
C SER A 65 -16.75 -6.23 22.75
N GLN A 66 -16.28 -7.47 22.59
CA GLN A 66 -15.56 -7.90 21.38
C GLN A 66 -16.35 -7.66 20.07
N SER A 67 -17.68 -7.63 20.12
CA SER A 67 -18.53 -7.37 18.94
C SER A 67 -18.72 -5.88 18.61
N THR A 68 -18.41 -4.98 19.56
CA THR A 68 -18.68 -3.54 19.47
C THR A 68 -17.42 -2.66 19.52
N CYS A 69 -16.39 -3.05 20.28
CA CYS A 69 -15.09 -2.37 20.29
C CYS A 69 -14.52 -2.32 18.87
N GLN A 70 -13.91 -1.18 18.52
CA GLN A 70 -13.35 -0.96 17.18
C GLN A 70 -11.83 -0.91 17.25
N VAL A 71 -11.17 -1.59 16.33
CA VAL A 71 -9.71 -1.57 16.19
C VAL A 71 -9.35 -0.53 15.13
N TRP A 72 -8.40 0.33 15.47
CA TRP A 72 -7.93 1.45 14.66
C TRP A 72 -6.40 1.48 14.66
N ALA A 73 -5.82 2.14 13.66
CA ALA A 73 -4.40 2.46 13.59
C ALA A 73 -4.25 3.97 13.65
N ALA A 74 -3.41 4.45 14.56
CA ALA A 74 -2.87 5.81 14.54
C ALA A 74 -1.58 5.81 13.73
N ILE A 75 -1.48 6.69 12.74
CA ILE A 75 -0.28 6.86 11.91
C ILE A 75 0.21 8.29 12.06
N ALA A 76 1.47 8.44 12.43
CA ALA A 76 2.09 9.72 12.75
C ALA A 76 3.45 9.87 12.08
N SER A 77 3.85 11.11 11.81
CA SER A 77 5.20 11.46 11.32
C SER A 77 5.79 12.59 12.19
N GLY A 78 7.11 12.52 12.43
CA GLY A 78 7.85 13.52 13.21
C GLY A 78 7.18 13.85 14.56
N PRO A 79 6.84 15.12 14.84
CA PRO A 79 6.21 15.54 16.10
C PRO A 79 4.80 14.98 16.31
N GLY A 80 4.15 14.45 15.27
CA GLY A 80 2.79 13.90 15.35
C GLY A 80 2.63 12.74 16.32
N ILE A 81 3.73 12.04 16.63
CA ILE A 81 3.79 10.99 17.65
C ILE A 81 3.39 11.56 19.01
N ASN A 82 4.04 12.67 19.41
CA ASN A 82 3.79 13.35 20.67
C ASN A 82 2.42 14.05 20.66
N ASN A 83 2.04 14.65 19.53
CA ASN A 83 0.73 15.30 19.40
C ASN A 83 -0.41 14.29 19.59
N PHE A 84 -0.32 13.10 19.00
CA PHE A 84 -1.30 12.02 19.22
C PHE A 84 -1.32 11.58 20.68
N ASP A 85 -0.15 11.37 21.30
CA ASP A 85 -0.05 10.91 22.69
C ASP A 85 -0.55 11.94 23.71
N ILE A 86 -0.53 13.24 23.37
CA ILE A 86 -1.20 14.31 24.13
C ILE A 86 -2.71 14.32 23.83
N ASP A 87 -3.09 14.33 22.56
CA ASP A 87 -4.49 14.47 22.14
C ASP A 87 -5.36 13.31 22.62
N LYS A 88 -4.86 12.06 22.64
CA LYS A 88 -5.63 10.91 23.18
C LYS A 88 -6.01 11.05 24.66
N LEU A 89 -5.31 11.90 25.42
CA LEU A 89 -5.53 12.14 26.86
C LEU A 89 -6.42 13.36 27.13
N VAL A 90 -6.61 14.24 26.14
CA VAL A 90 -7.31 15.53 26.26
C VAL A 90 -8.56 15.57 25.38
N ALA A 91 -8.49 15.07 24.16
CA ALA A 91 -9.63 14.94 23.27
C ALA A 91 -10.54 13.81 23.77
N VAL A 92 -11.75 14.20 24.19
CA VAL A 92 -12.82 13.26 24.56
C VAL A 92 -13.10 12.24 23.43
N GLN A 93 -12.84 12.62 22.18
CA GLN A 93 -13.02 11.78 20.99
C GLN A 93 -11.83 11.90 20.02
N ILE A 94 -10.84 10.99 20.10
CA ILE A 94 -9.67 11.01 19.20
C ILE A 94 -10.06 10.86 17.72
N VAL A 95 -11.14 10.12 17.45
CA VAL A 95 -11.70 9.92 16.09
C VAL A 95 -12.23 11.23 15.49
N SER A 96 -12.67 12.17 16.33
CA SER A 96 -13.13 13.49 15.88
C SER A 96 -11.98 14.50 15.76
N ALA A 97 -10.87 14.26 16.46
CA ALA A 97 -9.66 15.10 16.40
C ALA A 97 -8.75 14.78 15.19
N SER A 98 -8.93 13.61 14.57
CA SER A 98 -8.20 13.11 13.41
C SER A 98 -8.28 14.06 12.19
N PRO A 99 -7.20 14.74 11.80
CA PRO A 99 -7.24 15.86 10.85
C PRO A 99 -7.08 15.44 9.38
N TYR A 100 -7.37 14.20 8.99
CA TYR A 100 -7.31 13.80 7.58
C TYR A 100 -8.46 14.45 6.77
N PRO A 101 -8.23 15.00 5.55
CA PRO A 101 -7.05 14.90 4.67
C PRO A 101 -5.91 15.88 4.90
N ILE A 102 -6.09 16.90 5.73
CA ILE A 102 -5.06 17.94 5.93
C ILE A 102 -3.92 17.51 6.88
N ALA A 103 -3.97 16.30 7.43
CA ALA A 103 -3.14 15.79 8.52
C ALA A 103 -1.62 16.00 8.40
N PHE A 104 -1.09 15.96 7.17
CA PHE A 104 0.34 16.14 6.87
C PHE A 104 0.62 17.40 6.02
N SER A 105 -0.35 18.30 5.92
CA SER A 105 -0.22 19.60 5.25
C SER A 105 0.20 20.69 6.25
N SER A 106 0.69 21.81 5.74
CA SER A 106 1.00 23.01 6.53
C SER A 106 -0.23 23.67 7.20
N GLN A 107 -1.45 23.22 6.90
CA GLN A 107 -2.68 23.72 7.52
C GLN A 107 -2.89 23.20 8.95
N THR A 108 -2.15 22.19 9.38
CA THR A 108 -2.26 21.62 10.72
C THR A 108 -0.91 21.16 11.27
N ASN A 109 -0.62 21.52 12.52
CA ASN A 109 0.60 21.07 13.21
C ASN A 109 0.46 19.66 13.81
N ARG A 110 -0.66 18.96 13.57
CA ARG A 110 -0.98 17.66 14.19
C ARG A 110 -0.07 16.54 13.69
N MET A 111 0.18 16.42 12.38
CA MET A 111 1.08 15.41 11.77
C MET A 111 0.76 13.94 12.12
N TYR A 112 -0.50 13.64 12.42
CA TYR A 112 -1.02 12.28 12.56
C TYR A 112 -2.44 12.20 12.01
N PHE A 113 -2.90 10.98 11.73
CA PHE A 113 -4.33 10.65 11.58
C PHE A 113 -4.60 9.27 12.19
N VAL A 114 -5.87 8.97 12.46
CA VAL A 114 -6.31 7.61 12.77
C VAL A 114 -7.20 7.08 11.66
N THR A 115 -7.11 5.78 11.38
CA THR A 115 -7.98 5.07 10.44
C THR A 115 -8.47 3.76 11.02
N LYS A 116 -9.63 3.29 10.56
CA LYS A 116 -10.33 2.13 11.12
C LYS A 116 -9.88 0.84 10.43
N LEU A 117 -9.49 -0.15 11.23
CA LEU A 117 -9.11 -1.49 10.74
C LEU A 117 -10.31 -2.45 10.72
N GLY A 118 -11.16 -2.40 11.75
CA GLY A 118 -12.27 -3.35 11.89
C GLY A 118 -12.92 -3.30 13.28
N ARG A 119 -13.62 -4.39 13.64
CA ARG A 119 -14.10 -4.64 15.01
C ARG A 119 -13.16 -5.61 15.71
N LEU A 120 -13.14 -5.59 17.05
CA LEU A 120 -12.28 -6.47 17.84
C LEU A 120 -12.46 -7.97 17.50
N LYS A 121 -13.71 -8.43 17.31
CA LYS A 121 -14.04 -9.79 16.88
C LYS A 121 -13.44 -10.22 15.53
N ASP A 122 -12.98 -9.30 14.70
CA ASP A 122 -12.44 -9.59 13.36
C ASP A 122 -10.95 -10.01 13.43
N PHE A 123 -10.32 -9.94 14.62
CA PHE A 123 -8.89 -10.27 14.88
C PHE A 123 -8.69 -11.41 15.92
N PRO A 124 -9.28 -12.61 15.71
CA PRO A 124 -9.25 -13.72 16.68
C PRO A 124 -7.88 -14.43 16.79
N CYS A 125 -7.74 -15.25 17.83
CA CYS A 125 -6.50 -15.99 18.15
C CYS A 125 -6.27 -17.29 17.38
N GLY A 126 -7.31 -17.85 16.74
CA GLY A 126 -7.27 -19.16 16.10
C GLY A 126 -7.25 -19.12 14.57
N GLN A 127 -6.80 -18.01 13.96
CA GLN A 127 -6.81 -17.89 12.51
C GLN A 127 -5.69 -18.73 11.85
N LEU A 128 -6.07 -19.49 10.83
CA LEU A 128 -5.17 -20.35 10.06
C LEU A 128 -4.02 -19.56 9.43
N PRO A 129 -2.84 -20.19 9.21
CA PRO A 129 -1.69 -19.55 8.58
C PRO A 129 -2.04 -19.06 7.17
N GLY A 130 -2.05 -17.74 7.01
CA GLY A 130 -2.33 -17.05 5.76
C GLY A 130 -1.93 -15.59 5.89
N ILE A 131 -1.61 -14.95 4.77
CA ILE A 131 -1.08 -13.57 4.78
C ILE A 131 -2.20 -12.59 5.14
N LYS A 132 -2.26 -12.18 6.41
CA LYS A 132 -3.22 -11.20 6.96
C LYS A 132 -2.56 -9.84 7.15
N TYR A 133 -2.98 -8.87 6.35
CA TYR A 133 -2.38 -7.55 6.33
C TYR A 133 -3.40 -6.41 6.34
N PHE A 134 -2.94 -5.23 6.76
CA PHE A 134 -3.65 -3.96 6.56
C PHE A 134 -2.76 -3.02 5.76
N ARG A 135 -3.24 -2.53 4.62
CA ARG A 135 -2.50 -1.57 3.79
C ARG A 135 -2.91 -0.16 4.19
N VAL A 136 -2.02 0.57 4.84
CA VAL A 136 -2.18 2.00 5.13
C VAL A 136 -1.99 2.80 3.84
N GLY A 137 -2.84 3.79 3.58
CA GLY A 137 -2.77 4.63 2.38
C GLY A 137 -3.48 4.04 1.15
N ALA A 138 -4.35 3.06 1.35
CA ALA A 138 -5.09 2.43 0.25
C ALA A 138 -6.18 3.34 -0.36
N GLU A 139 -6.69 4.32 0.39
CA GLU A 139 -7.78 5.20 -0.03
C GLU A 139 -7.22 6.53 -0.57
N GLY A 140 -6.72 6.49 -1.81
CA GLY A 140 -5.92 7.56 -2.42
C GLY A 140 -6.47 8.99 -2.29
N ASN A 141 -7.64 9.24 -2.87
CA ASN A 141 -8.29 10.56 -2.89
C ASN A 141 -9.51 10.59 -1.95
N CYS A 142 -9.26 10.42 -0.65
CA CYS A 142 -10.33 10.36 0.34
C CYS A 142 -10.50 11.70 1.09
N THR A 143 -11.74 12.19 1.13
CA THR A 143 -12.10 13.51 1.70
C THR A 143 -12.70 13.41 3.11
N ASN A 144 -13.00 12.20 3.57
CA ASN A 144 -13.68 11.95 4.84
C ASN A 144 -12.69 11.93 6.01
N THR A 145 -13.11 12.45 7.16
CA THR A 145 -12.36 12.31 8.41
C THR A 145 -12.11 10.84 8.72
N ASN A 146 -10.85 10.47 9.01
CA ASN A 146 -10.39 9.10 9.31
C ASN A 146 -10.33 8.08 8.16
N CYS A 147 -10.45 8.50 6.91
CA CYS A 147 -10.21 7.58 5.80
C CYS A 147 -8.75 7.08 5.79
N ASN A 148 -8.51 5.96 5.11
CA ASN A 148 -7.22 5.28 5.04
C ASN A 148 -6.30 5.93 3.98
N GLY A 149 -6.11 7.24 4.11
CA GLY A 149 -5.51 8.06 3.08
C GLY A 149 -3.98 8.05 3.04
N ILE A 150 -3.45 8.60 1.94
CA ILE A 150 -2.02 8.51 1.59
C ILE A 150 -1.09 9.11 2.64
N LEU A 151 0.09 8.49 2.74
CA LEU A 151 1.17 8.94 3.61
C LEU A 151 2.05 10.01 2.93
N PRO A 152 2.71 10.89 3.70
CA PRO A 152 3.51 11.97 3.13
C PRO A 152 4.78 11.42 2.46
N LEU A 153 4.99 11.82 1.20
CA LEU A 153 6.05 11.33 0.32
C LEU A 153 7.44 11.40 0.97
N GLY A 154 8.19 10.29 0.92
CA GLY A 154 9.58 10.21 1.41
C GLY A 154 9.77 10.48 2.91
N SER A 155 8.69 10.53 3.68
CA SER A 155 8.75 10.73 5.13
C SER A 155 9.07 9.44 5.89
N THR A 156 9.40 9.60 7.18
CA THR A 156 9.41 8.49 8.13
C THR A 156 8.13 8.53 8.95
N VAL A 157 7.38 7.42 8.96
CA VAL A 157 6.14 7.27 9.72
C VAL A 157 6.31 6.25 10.86
N ARG A 158 5.45 6.34 11.87
CA ARG A 158 5.24 5.28 12.86
C ARG A 158 3.76 4.99 12.99
N VAL A 159 3.45 3.75 13.35
CA VAL A 159 2.08 3.26 13.52
C VAL A 159 1.88 2.71 14.93
N LYS A 160 0.69 2.92 15.48
CA LYS A 160 0.25 2.39 16.77
C LYS A 160 -1.16 1.81 16.60
N TYR A 161 -1.41 0.62 17.11
CA TYR A 161 -2.76 0.07 17.18
C TYR A 161 -3.47 0.59 18.43
N ILE A 162 -4.72 1.00 18.26
CA ILE A 162 -5.57 1.51 19.34
C ILE A 162 -6.95 0.85 19.30
N LEU A 163 -7.48 0.58 20.48
CA LEU A 163 -8.82 0.07 20.68
C LEU A 163 -9.71 1.24 21.12
N ILE A 164 -10.80 1.46 20.39
CA ILE A 164 -11.73 2.57 20.60
C ILE A 164 -13.09 2.02 21.03
N ASP A 165 -13.64 2.58 22.10
CA ASP A 165 -15.02 2.35 22.51
C ASP A 165 -15.96 3.13 21.56
N PRO A 166 -16.93 2.47 20.90
CA PRO A 166 -17.84 3.15 19.98
C PRO A 166 -18.72 4.21 20.64
N VAL A 167 -18.96 4.15 21.96
CA VAL A 167 -19.84 5.10 22.66
C VAL A 167 -19.09 6.39 23.00
N SER A 168 -17.99 6.29 23.76
CA SER A 168 -17.19 7.47 24.11
C SER A 168 -16.38 8.01 22.93
N ARG A 169 -16.02 7.16 21.96
CA ARG A 169 -15.07 7.44 20.86
C ARG A 169 -13.65 7.83 21.33
N GLY A 170 -13.33 7.55 22.59
CA GLY A 170 -12.01 7.67 23.19
C GLY A 170 -11.18 6.39 23.04
N VAL A 171 -9.87 6.51 23.26
CA VAL A 171 -8.96 5.36 23.32
C VAL A 171 -9.18 4.63 24.64
N VAL A 172 -9.33 3.30 24.59
CA VAL A 172 -9.45 2.42 25.77
C VAL A 172 -8.15 1.66 26.01
N SER A 173 -7.48 1.24 24.94
CA SER A 173 -6.20 0.54 24.98
C SER A 173 -5.35 0.89 23.76
N GLU A 174 -4.03 0.77 23.89
CA GLU A 174 -3.08 1.05 22.82
C GLU A 174 -1.89 0.07 22.82
N SER A 175 -1.19 0.00 21.69
CA SER A 175 0.13 -0.63 21.56
C SER A 175 1.28 0.34 21.80
N LYS A 176 2.50 -0.19 21.84
CA LYS A 176 3.70 0.62 21.59
C LYS A 176 3.65 1.16 20.16
N TRP A 177 4.38 2.25 19.90
CA TRP A 177 4.62 2.70 18.53
C TRP A 177 5.53 1.71 17.81
N SER A 178 5.31 1.53 16.50
CA SER A 178 6.21 0.78 15.61
C SER A 178 7.62 1.35 15.63
N TYR A 179 8.59 0.55 15.18
CA TYR A 179 9.87 1.09 14.71
C TYR A 179 9.64 2.12 13.58
N PRO A 180 10.61 3.04 13.33
CA PRO A 180 10.49 4.02 12.25
C PRO A 180 10.40 3.34 10.89
N ILE A 181 9.34 3.63 10.13
CA ILE A 181 9.12 3.09 8.78
C ILE A 181 9.45 4.20 7.79
N VAL A 182 10.56 4.06 7.06
CA VAL A 182 11.00 5.02 6.03
C VAL A 182 10.28 4.72 4.72
N LEU A 183 9.53 5.69 4.19
CA LEU A 183 8.83 5.55 2.91
C LEU A 183 9.80 5.71 1.73
N THR A 184 9.47 5.09 0.60
CA THR A 184 10.33 5.15 -0.59
C THR A 184 10.29 6.54 -1.22
N SER A 185 11.42 7.26 -1.21
CA SER A 185 11.51 8.55 -1.90
C SER A 185 11.33 8.38 -3.41
N THR A 186 10.34 9.05 -3.99
CA THR A 186 10.19 9.17 -5.44
C THR A 186 11.31 10.06 -5.98
N ARG A 187 12.02 9.60 -7.03
CA ARG A 187 12.82 10.51 -7.85
C ARG A 187 11.89 11.46 -8.60
N SER A 188 12.29 12.72 -8.76
CA SER A 188 11.57 13.65 -9.63
C SER A 188 11.59 13.12 -11.06
N TRP A 189 10.52 13.35 -11.82
CA TRP A 189 10.54 13.08 -13.26
C TRP A 189 11.72 13.81 -13.94
N SER A 190 11.98 15.07 -13.54
CA SER A 190 13.12 15.86 -14.03
C SER A 190 14.52 15.34 -13.64
N SER A 191 14.62 14.30 -12.79
CA SER A 191 15.89 13.62 -12.50
C SER A 191 15.97 12.21 -13.09
N ILE A 192 14.99 11.82 -13.90
CA ILE A 192 15.08 10.68 -14.82
C ILE A 192 15.82 11.17 -16.05
N ASP A 193 16.92 10.48 -16.35
CA ASP A 193 17.71 10.72 -17.55
C ASP A 193 16.98 10.14 -18.76
N GLU A 194 16.11 10.95 -19.37
CA GLU A 194 15.41 10.63 -20.62
C GLU A 194 16.36 10.58 -21.85
N TRP A 195 17.66 10.84 -21.68
CA TRP A 195 18.61 10.96 -22.78
C TRP A 195 18.84 9.62 -23.52
N THR A 196 18.12 9.48 -24.63
CA THR A 196 18.24 8.34 -25.56
C THR A 196 19.66 8.17 -26.12
N GLY A 197 20.49 9.22 -26.12
CA GLY A 197 21.85 9.20 -26.67
C GLY A 197 22.88 8.34 -25.93
N LYS A 198 22.50 7.65 -24.84
CA LYS A 198 23.28 6.50 -24.32
C LYS A 198 23.18 5.26 -25.23
N ARG A 199 22.20 5.20 -26.13
CA ARG A 199 22.25 4.35 -27.32
C ARG A 199 23.13 5.07 -28.33
N SER A 200 24.40 4.66 -28.43
CA SER A 200 25.33 5.21 -29.44
C SER A 200 24.67 5.16 -30.82
N GLY A 201 24.61 6.30 -31.52
CA GLY A 201 24.05 6.35 -32.88
C GLY A 201 24.75 5.37 -33.83
N GLY A 202 26.05 5.10 -33.59
CA GLY A 202 26.80 4.07 -34.30
C GLY A 202 26.21 2.67 -34.13
N MET A 203 25.67 2.31 -32.95
CA MET A 203 25.01 1.01 -32.74
C MET A 203 23.72 0.87 -33.58
N VAL A 204 22.96 1.98 -33.74
CA VAL A 204 21.78 2.01 -34.62
C VAL A 204 22.19 1.90 -36.08
N VAL A 205 23.21 2.66 -36.51
CA VAL A 205 23.72 2.59 -37.90
C VAL A 205 24.26 1.19 -38.23
N ILE A 206 25.04 0.59 -37.34
CA ILE A 206 25.59 -0.77 -37.51
C ILE A 206 24.46 -1.81 -37.59
N THR A 207 23.43 -1.73 -36.73
CA THR A 207 22.31 -2.69 -36.77
C THR A 207 21.47 -2.54 -38.03
N VAL A 208 21.22 -1.31 -38.52
CA VAL A 208 20.53 -1.07 -39.80
C VAL A 208 21.35 -1.62 -40.98
N ILE A 209 22.64 -1.29 -41.08
CA ILE A 209 23.51 -1.78 -42.17
C ILE A 209 23.59 -3.31 -42.16
N SER A 210 23.83 -3.91 -40.98
CA SER A 210 23.89 -5.36 -40.82
C SER A 210 22.58 -6.04 -41.21
N SER A 211 21.43 -5.48 -40.82
CA SER A 211 20.11 -6.02 -41.19
C SER A 211 19.86 -5.95 -42.69
N CYS A 212 20.25 -4.86 -43.36
CA CYS A 212 20.12 -4.73 -44.82
C CYS A 212 21.02 -5.72 -45.56
N LEU A 213 22.28 -5.86 -45.13
CA LEU A 213 23.22 -6.83 -45.72
C LEU A 213 22.76 -8.27 -45.53
N LEU A 214 22.24 -8.62 -44.35
CA LEU A 214 21.68 -9.94 -44.09
C LEU A 214 20.46 -10.24 -44.99
N ALA A 215 19.57 -9.27 -45.18
CA ALA A 215 18.42 -9.43 -46.06
C ALA A 215 18.83 -9.67 -47.53
N VAL A 216 19.81 -8.91 -48.04
CA VAL A 216 20.36 -9.12 -49.40
C VAL A 216 21.03 -10.49 -49.53
N LEU A 217 21.81 -10.92 -48.53
CA LEU A 217 22.47 -12.23 -48.53
C LEU A 217 21.45 -13.38 -48.54
N LEU A 218 20.37 -13.27 -47.75
CA LEU A 218 19.29 -14.26 -47.73
C LEU A 218 18.51 -14.30 -49.05
N LEU A 219 18.30 -13.16 -49.71
CA LEU A 219 17.68 -13.11 -51.05
C LEU A 219 18.55 -13.76 -52.11
N LEU A 220 19.86 -13.51 -52.10
CA LEU A 220 20.80 -14.15 -53.03
C LEU A 220 20.91 -15.66 -52.79
N LEU A 221 21.00 -16.09 -51.53
CA LEU A 221 21.00 -17.51 -51.17
C LEU A 221 19.69 -18.19 -51.61
N GLY A 222 18.54 -17.55 -51.39
CA GLY A 222 17.24 -18.02 -51.87
C GLY A 222 17.18 -18.14 -53.39
N ALA A 223 17.71 -17.15 -54.12
CA ALA A 223 17.77 -17.18 -55.57
C ALA A 223 18.67 -18.33 -56.09
N VAL A 224 19.83 -18.57 -55.48
CA VAL A 224 20.70 -19.70 -55.82
C VAL A 224 19.99 -21.03 -55.56
N LEU A 225 19.41 -21.24 -54.37
CA LEU A 225 18.67 -22.45 -54.05
C LEU A 225 17.47 -22.71 -54.98
N LEU A 226 16.77 -21.65 -55.41
CA LEU A 226 15.70 -21.76 -56.40
C LEU A 226 16.23 -22.08 -57.81
N LEU A 227 17.34 -21.48 -58.23
CA LEU A 227 17.95 -21.76 -59.54
C LEU A 227 18.56 -23.17 -59.61
N ASP A 228 19.23 -23.63 -58.56
CA ASP A 228 19.77 -24.99 -58.46
C ASP A 228 18.64 -26.02 -58.38
N GLY A 229 17.57 -25.73 -57.61
CA GLY A 229 16.35 -26.56 -57.57
C GLY A 229 15.67 -26.67 -58.93
N LEU A 230 15.44 -25.55 -59.61
CA LEU A 230 14.86 -25.51 -60.96
C LEU A 230 15.79 -26.13 -62.02
N GLY A 231 17.10 -26.02 -61.87
CA GLY A 231 18.10 -26.69 -62.70
C GLY A 231 18.04 -28.21 -62.55
N SER A 232 17.88 -28.70 -61.32
CA SER A 232 17.70 -30.12 -61.03
C SER A 232 16.42 -30.69 -61.68
N PHE A 233 15.32 -29.93 -61.71
CA PHE A 233 14.09 -30.32 -62.42
C PHE A 233 14.18 -30.25 -63.96
N ARG A 234 15.22 -29.64 -64.53
CA ARG A 234 15.38 -29.48 -65.99
C ARG A 234 16.35 -30.51 -66.62
N GLY A 235 16.98 -31.35 -65.79
CA GLY A 235 18.01 -32.31 -66.20
C GLY A 235 17.55 -33.76 -66.44
N GLY A 236 16.24 -34.04 -66.44
CA GLY A 236 15.75 -35.41 -66.58
C GLY A 236 14.44 -35.53 -67.36
N HIS A 237 14.55 -35.82 -68.67
CA HIS A 237 13.61 -36.66 -69.43
C HIS A 237 14.14 -36.97 -70.84
N ASP A 238 15.18 -37.82 -70.92
CA ASP A 238 15.48 -38.59 -72.13
C ASP A 238 14.74 -39.94 -72.05
N ILE A 239 13.54 -40.06 -72.62
CA ILE A 239 12.93 -41.37 -72.93
C ILE A 239 12.15 -41.31 -74.27
N THR A 240 12.85 -41.78 -75.31
CA THR A 240 12.37 -42.59 -76.45
C THR A 240 10.86 -42.83 -76.61
N THR A 241 10.33 -42.53 -77.79
CA THR A 241 9.34 -43.39 -78.49
C THR A 241 9.27 -43.09 -80.00
N GLY A 242 9.43 -44.14 -80.81
CA GLY A 242 8.79 -44.24 -82.13
C GLY A 242 7.99 -45.54 -82.17
N PRO A 243 7.49 -46.00 -83.34
CA PRO A 243 7.38 -45.34 -84.63
C PRO A 243 5.90 -45.15 -85.08
N GLY A 244 5.64 -44.19 -85.98
CA GLY A 244 4.34 -44.00 -86.63
C GLY A 244 4.50 -43.95 -88.15
N ILE A 245 3.71 -44.74 -88.89
CA ILE A 245 3.90 -45.03 -90.32
C ILE A 245 2.67 -44.60 -91.16
N LEU A 246 2.93 -44.25 -92.44
CA LEU A 246 2.03 -44.13 -93.62
C LEU A 246 1.22 -42.83 -93.90
N GLY A 247 1.12 -42.53 -95.21
CA GLY A 247 0.28 -41.48 -95.85
C GLY A 247 1.06 -40.24 -96.33
N GLN A 248 1.73 -40.15 -97.49
CA GLN A 248 1.50 -40.61 -98.89
C GLN A 248 0.74 -39.57 -99.76
N TYR A 249 1.28 -39.29 -100.96
CA TYR A 249 0.73 -38.42 -102.04
C TYR A 249 0.74 -36.89 -101.73
N SER A 250 0.86 -35.96 -102.68
CA SER A 250 1.36 -36.02 -104.06
C SER A 250 1.69 -34.60 -104.57
N TYR A 251 2.29 -34.39 -105.75
CA TYR A 251 2.57 -35.36 -106.82
C TYR A 251 3.76 -36.28 -106.53
#